data_AF-A0A317Z227-F1
#
_entry.id   AF-A0A317Z227-F1
#
_cell.length_a   1.000
_cell.length_b   1.000
_cell.length_c   1.000
_cell.angle_alpha   90.00
_cell.angle_beta   90.00
_cell.angle_gamma   90.00
#
_symmetry.space_group_name_H-M   'P 1'
#
loop_
_entity.id
_entity.type
_entity.pdbx_description
1 polymer ?
#
loop_
_entity_poly.entity_id
_entity_poly.type
_entity_poly.pdbx_seq_one_letter_code
_entity_poly.pdbx_strand_id
1 'polypeptide(L)' 'MDSTTILYLFIFFALIALTTVFVGSEFALVKVRASRVEQLIAEGNGNARVVKKMISNLDYYLSACQLGITVTSLGLGWLG' A
#
# COMPACT_ATOMS: atom_id res chain seq x y z
N MET A 1 -15.77 -17.88 -25.24
CA MET A 1 -15.53 -17.27 -23.91
C MET A 1 -16.28 -15.96 -23.90
N ASP A 2 -17.32 -15.87 -23.09
CA ASP A 2 -18.17 -14.69 -23.02
C ASP A 2 -17.35 -13.48 -22.57
N SER A 3 -17.52 -12.32 -23.23
CA SER A 3 -16.75 -11.10 -22.94
C SER A 3 -16.86 -10.64 -21.49
N THR A 4 -17.96 -11.00 -20.81
CA THR A 4 -18.19 -10.80 -19.39
C THR A 4 -17.22 -11.58 -18.51
N THR A 5 -16.88 -12.82 -18.87
CA THR A 5 -15.92 -13.65 -18.11
C THR A 5 -14.51 -13.08 -18.18
N ILE A 6 -14.12 -12.54 -19.34
CA ILE A 6 -12.83 -11.86 -19.51
C ILE A 6 -12.77 -10.60 -18.66
N LEU A 7 -13.87 -9.83 -18.60
CA LEU A 7 -13.98 -8.64 -17.75
C LEU A 7 -13.83 -9.00 -16.26
N TYR A 8 -14.51 -10.05 -15.78
CA TYR A 8 -14.39 -10.49 -14.39
C TYR A 8 -12.98 -10.96 -14.04
N LEU A 9 -12.32 -11.71 -14.93
CA LEU A 9 -10.92 -12.11 -14.76
C LEU A 9 -9.96 -10.92 -14.70
N PHE A 10 -10.19 -9.91 -15.55
CA PHE A 10 -9.39 -8.69 -15.54
C PHE A 10 -9.54 -7.93 -14.22
N ILE A 11 -10.78 -7.76 -13.75
CA ILE A 11 -11.07 -7.11 -12.47
C ILE A 11 -10.45 -7.92 -11.32
N PHE A 12 -10.58 -9.26 -11.34
CA PHE A 12 -9.97 -10.14 -10.33
C PHE A 12 -8.45 -9.96 -10.25
N PHE A 13 -7.74 -9.98 -11.38
CA PHE A 13 -6.31 -9.72 -11.42
C PHE A 13 -5.95 -8.30 -10.96
N ALA A 14 -6.76 -7.30 -11.33
CA ALA A 14 -6.56 -5.92 -10.89
C ALA A 14 -6.69 -5.79 -9.36
N LEU A 15 -7.68 -6.45 -8.75
CA LEU A 15 -7.82 -6.48 -7.29
C LEU A 15 -6.63 -7.17 -6.62
N ILE A 16 -6.18 -8.32 -7.13
CA ILE A 16 -4.97 -8.99 -6.58
C ILE A 16 -3.74 -8.08 -6.65
N ALA A 17 -3.54 -7.39 -7.78
CA ALA A 17 -2.46 -6.44 -7.93
C ALA A 17 -2.56 -5.30 -6.91
N LEU A 18 -3.76 -4.76 -6.68
CA LEU A 18 -4.04 -3.72 -5.69
C LEU A 18 -3.66 -4.20 -4.27
N THR A 19 -4.09 -5.40 -3.86
CA THR A 19 -3.71 -6.00 -2.58
C THR A 19 -2.21 -6.13 -2.44
N THR A 20 -1.52 -6.54 -3.50
CA THR A 20 -0.06 -6.69 -3.51
C THR A 20 0.66 -5.36 -3.30
N VAL A 21 0.15 -4.27 -3.89
CA VAL A 21 0.67 -2.91 -3.69
C VAL A 21 0.46 -2.44 -2.24
N PHE A 22 -0.70 -2.71 -1.64
CA PHE A 22 -0.97 -2.34 -0.24
C PHE A 22 -0.06 -3.10 0.72
N VAL A 23 0.07 -4.42 0.57
CA VAL A 23 0.98 -5.24 1.38
C VAL A 23 2.43 -4.79 1.19
N GLY A 24 2.85 -4.50 -0.04
CA GLY A 24 4.19 -3.97 -0.32
C GLY A 24 4.45 -2.63 0.35
N SER A 25 3.45 -1.74 0.38
CA SER A 25 3.54 -0.43 1.04
C SER A 25 3.64 -0.56 2.56
N GLU A 26 2.81 -1.42 3.17
CA GLU A 26 2.90 -1.77 4.59
C GLU A 26 4.29 -2.34 4.94
N PHE A 27 4.79 -3.30 4.16
CA PHE A 27 6.10 -3.91 4.41
C PHE A 27 7.25 -2.93 4.23
N ALA A 28 7.18 -2.03 3.24
CA ALA A 28 8.15 -0.97 3.02
C ALA A 28 8.16 0.03 4.19
N LEU A 29 6.98 0.45 4.65
CA LEU A 29 6.82 1.35 5.80
C LEU A 29 7.40 0.72 7.08
N VAL A 30 7.10 -0.54 7.36
CA VAL A 30 7.63 -1.26 8.54
C VAL A 30 9.15 -1.47 8.46
N LYS A 31 9.71 -1.67 7.27
CA LYS A 31 11.17 -1.82 7.08
C LYS A 31 11.95 -0.51 7.17
N VAL A 32 11.30 0.63 6.97
CA VAL A 32 11.97 1.93 7.00
C VAL A 32 12.34 2.31 8.43
N ARG A 33 13.64 2.52 8.67
CA ARG A 33 14.15 2.98 9.98
C ARG A 33 14.10 4.51 10.05
N ALA A 34 13.38 5.04 11.04
CA ALA A 34 13.31 6.48 11.32
C ALA A 34 14.71 7.13 11.40
N SER A 35 15.67 6.47 12.07
CA SER A 35 17.06 6.94 12.17
C SER A 35 17.73 7.22 10.81
N ARG A 36 17.46 6.41 9.79
CA ARG A 36 18.04 6.60 8.44
C ARG A 36 17.43 7.81 7.74
N VAL A 37 16.16 8.08 8.01
CA VAL A 37 15.43 9.24 7.49
C VAL A 37 15.84 10.51 8.22
N GLU A 38 16.07 10.44 9.54
CA GLU A 38 16.66 11.51 10.34
C GLU A 38 18.02 11.96 9.77
N GLN A 39 18.84 10.99 9.37
CA GLN A 39 20.16 11.23 8.80
C GLN A 39 20.08 11.93 7.43
N LEU A 40 19.16 11.51 6.56
CA LEU A 40 18.88 12.16 5.28
C LEU A 40 18.32 13.58 5.45
N ILE A 41 17.56 13.84 6.53
CA ILE A 41 17.12 15.21 6.88
C ILE A 41 18.32 16.06 7.31
N ALA A 42 19.22 15.49 8.12
CA ALA A 42 20.44 16.18 8.56
C ALA A 42 21.38 16.50 7.38
N GLU A 43 21.38 15.68 6.33
CA GLU A 43 22.06 15.94 5.06
C GLU A 43 21.37 17.04 4.20
N GLY A 44 20.26 17.61 4.67
CA GLY A 44 19.56 18.72 4.00
C GLY A 44 18.55 18.30 2.94
N ASN A 45 18.23 17.00 2.83
CA ASN A 45 17.27 16.52 1.85
C ASN A 45 15.83 16.83 2.29
N GLY A 46 15.20 17.82 1.63
CA GLY A 46 13.82 18.23 1.92
C GLY A 46 12.79 17.10 1.80
N ASN A 47 13.03 16.12 0.92
CA ASN A 47 12.15 14.96 0.76
C ASN A 47 12.17 14.06 2.00
N ALA A 48 13.31 13.99 2.71
CA ALA A 48 13.42 13.19 3.92
C ALA A 48 12.55 13.73 5.05
N ARG A 49 12.27 15.04 5.08
CA ARG A 49 11.36 15.66 6.06
C ARG A 49 9.91 15.21 5.84
N VAL A 50 9.51 15.07 4.57
CA VAL A 50 8.18 14.54 4.19
C VAL A 50 8.08 13.06 4.58
N VAL A 51 9.11 12.28 4.25
CA VAL A 51 9.19 10.85 4.60
C VAL A 51 9.14 10.64 6.12
N LYS A 52 9.84 11.46 6.92
CA LYS A 52 9.76 11.41 8.39
C LYS A 52 8.36 11.68 8.91
N LYS A 53 7.64 12.62 8.30
CA LYS A 53 6.26 12.93 8.69
C LYS A 53 5.30 11.79 8.32
N MET A 54 5.52 11.12 7.18
CA MET A 54 4.79 9.90 6.81
C MET A 54 5.08 8.76 7.80
N ILE A 55 6.35 8.52 8.13
CA ILE A 55 6.75 7.46 9.09
C ILE A 55 6.26 7.75 10.50
N SER A 56 6.22 9.03 10.91
CA SER A 56 5.63 9.43 12.19
C SER A 56 4.13 9.13 12.27
N ASN A 57 3.45 9.01 11.12
CA ASN A 57 2.06 8.60 11.02
C ASN A 57 1.94 7.21 10.41
N LEU A 58 2.93 6.33 10.66
CA LEU A 58 2.95 4.96 10.12
C LEU A 58 1.65 4.25 10.44
N ASP A 59 1.18 4.35 11.67
CA ASP A 59 -0.04 3.68 12.14
C ASP A 59 -1.28 4.10 11.34
N TYR A 60 -1.36 5.37 10.94
CA TYR A 60 -2.46 5.87 10.11
C TYR A 60 -2.37 5.33 8.67
N TYR A 61 -1.17 5.33 8.07
CA TYR A 61 -0.94 4.76 6.74
C TYR A 61 -1.13 3.24 6.70
N LEU A 62 -0.67 2.54 7.74
CA LEU A 62 -0.87 1.12 7.97
C LEU A 62 -2.36 0.79 8.08
N SER A 63 -3.10 1.55 8.90
CA SER A 63 -4.54 1.38 9.04
C SER A 63 -5.27 1.59 7.71
N ALA A 64 -4.86 2.58 6.92
CA ALA A 64 -5.41 2.80 5.57
C ALA A 64 -5.10 1.65 4.60
N CYS A 65 -3.87 1.09 4.64
CA CYS A 65 -3.50 -0.09 3.84
C CYS A 65 -4.31 -1.32 4.25
N GLN A 66 -4.51 -1.54 5.55
CA GLN A 66 -5.29 -2.66 6.07
C GLN A 66 -6.76 -2.57 5.65
N LEU A 67 -7.35 -1.37 5.70
CA LEU A 67 -8.68 -1.11 5.13
C LEU A 67 -8.71 -1.41 3.61
N GLY A 68 -7.66 -1.02 2.87
CA GLY A 68 -7.51 -1.34 1.45
C GLY A 68 -7.50 -2.85 1.18
N ILE A 69 -6.74 -3.62 1.97
CA ILE A 69 -6.71 -5.09 1.88
C ILE A 69 -8.09 -5.68 2.17
N THR A 70 -8.81 -5.17 3.17
CA THR A 70 -10.18 -5.61 3.49
C THR A 70 -11.16 -5.32 2.35
N VAL A 71 -11.17 -4.09 1.82
CA VAL A 71 -12.04 -3.70 0.70
C VAL A 71 -11.75 -4.57 -0.53
N THR A 72 -10.48 -4.85 -0.79
CA THR A 72 -10.08 -5.70 -1.92
C THR A 72 -10.48 -7.16 -1.72
N SER A 73 -10.38 -7.67 -0.49
CA SER A 73 -10.83 -9.02 -0.14
C SER A 73 -12.35 -9.17 -0.25
N LEU A 74 -13.12 -8.15 0.15
CA LEU A 74 -14.57 -8.11 -0.03
C LEU A 74 -14.96 -8.04 -1.51
N GLY A 75 -14.26 -7.24 -2.30
CA GLY A 75 -14.47 -7.16 -3.76
C GLY A 75 -14.16 -8.48 -4.46
N LEU A 76 -13.06 -9.14 -4.11
CA LEU A 76 -12.72 -10.48 -4.63
C LEU A 76 -13.77 -11.52 -4.24
N GLY A 77 -14.28 -11.48 -3.01
CA GLY A 77 -15.32 -12.38 -2.53
C GLY A 77 -16.70 -12.15 -3.16
N TRP A 78 -16.97 -10.97 -3.72
CA TRP A 78 -18.19 -10.72 -4.50
C TRP A 78 -18.02 -11.09 -5.98
N LEU A 79 -16.80 -11.03 -6.50
CA LEU A 79 -16.49 -11.33 -7.91
C LEU A 79 -16.30 -12.82 -8.20
N GLY A 80 -15.88 -13.61 -7.21
CA GLY A 80 -15.74 -15.07 -7.27
C GLY A 80 -16.99 -15.79 -6.80
#